data_AF-A0A6J8B397-F1
#
_entry.id   AF-A0A6J8B397-F1
#
_cell.length_a   1.000
_cell.length_b   1.000
_cell.length_c   1.000
_cell.angle_alpha   90.00
_cell.angle_beta   90.00
_cell.angle_gamma   90.00
#
_symmetry.space_group_name_H-M   'P 1'
#
loop_
_entity.id
_entity.type
_entity.pdbx_description
1 polymer ?
#
loop_
_entity_poly.entity_id
_entity_poly.type
_entity_poly.pdbx_seq_one_letter_code
_entity_poly.pdbx_strand_id
1 'polypeptide(L)'
;MNNSTMFTSYHLDQINDEMAINVLPVILLICIYMFVGLFGNSLVAYYYGCFVKPSPSYYFIVAMAIYDIILCCVSMPLEIVDLRFSYNFPSAMACKILRFVNYFSSTASGLVLIAVAVDRYRKVCQPFKTQMTMTTAKIIIGGLCFASLCMAWPALVIYDINVVNISSAPGLNGYDCTTIRNKEYKVYITIYNGVCFLIFIGCITTLIVLYILIGKKLCHLKKFRFSATARKSSNVNYTPPTSESEIDANFRRFKPVVYAKQSKSTFIPLFQIERNK
;
A
#
# COMPACT_ATOMS: atom_id res chain seq x y z
N MET A 1 21.20 -23.43 -38.47
CA MET A 1 22.00 -23.04 -37.29
C MET A 1 23.34 -23.75 -37.38
N ASN A 2 24.44 -23.03 -37.21
CA ASN A 2 25.81 -23.54 -37.26
C ASN A 2 26.23 -24.11 -35.88
N ASN A 3 27.13 -25.10 -35.86
CA ASN A 3 27.58 -25.77 -34.62
C ASN A 3 28.11 -24.79 -33.54
N SER A 4 28.74 -23.68 -33.97
CA SER A 4 29.26 -22.66 -33.05
C SER A 4 28.16 -21.94 -32.28
N THR A 5 27.05 -21.55 -32.93
CA THR A 5 25.94 -20.88 -32.22
C THR A 5 25.23 -21.82 -31.26
N MET A 6 25.14 -23.10 -31.62
CA MET A 6 24.52 -24.14 -30.78
C MET A 6 25.36 -24.42 -29.52
N PHE A 7 26.68 -24.41 -29.65
CA PHE A 7 27.60 -24.54 -28.53
C PHE A 7 27.53 -23.35 -27.58
N THR A 8 27.47 -22.12 -28.12
CA THR A 8 27.30 -20.89 -27.34
C THR A 8 25.98 -20.87 -26.57
N SER A 9 24.85 -21.23 -27.19
CA SER A 9 23.55 -21.25 -26.51
C SER A 9 23.50 -22.29 -25.39
N TYR A 10 24.07 -23.48 -25.62
CA TYR A 10 24.12 -24.54 -24.61
C TYR A 10 24.88 -24.11 -23.36
N HIS A 11 26.04 -23.48 -23.52
CA HIS A 11 26.81 -22.95 -22.39
C HIS A 11 26.08 -21.82 -21.66
N LEU A 12 25.37 -20.95 -22.39
CA LEU A 12 24.58 -19.88 -21.78
C LEU A 12 23.44 -20.44 -20.92
N ASP A 13 22.78 -21.50 -21.39
CA ASP A 13 21.71 -22.17 -20.66
C ASP A 13 22.22 -22.85 -19.39
N GLN A 14 23.38 -23.51 -19.45
CA GLN A 14 24.02 -24.09 -18.26
C GLN A 14 24.30 -23.03 -17.18
N ILE A 15 24.83 -21.87 -17.58
CA ILE A 15 25.13 -20.78 -16.64
C ILE A 15 23.84 -20.20 -16.03
N ASN A 16 22.78 -20.05 -16.85
CA ASN A 16 21.49 -19.61 -16.34
C ASN A 16 20.89 -20.63 -15.36
N ASP A 17 21.02 -21.93 -15.62
CA ASP A 17 20.56 -22.98 -14.69
C ASP A 17 21.31 -22.95 -13.37
N GLU A 18 22.64 -22.78 -13.39
CA GLU A 18 23.45 -22.62 -12.17
C GLU A 18 23.04 -21.37 -11.37
N MET A 19 22.84 -20.24 -12.04
CA MET A 19 22.37 -19.01 -11.41
C MET A 19 20.96 -19.19 -10.82
N ALA A 20 20.05 -19.81 -11.56
CA ALA A 20 18.68 -20.06 -11.13
C ALA A 20 18.62 -20.96 -9.89
N ILE A 21 19.52 -21.93 -9.76
CA ILE A 21 19.64 -22.76 -8.55
C ILE A 21 20.10 -21.90 -7.36
N ASN A 22 21.07 -21.01 -7.55
CA ASN A 22 21.56 -20.12 -6.49
C ASN A 22 20.48 -19.14 -6.00
N VAL A 23 19.63 -18.63 -6.90
CA VAL A 23 18.53 -17.72 -6.57
C VAL A 23 17.18 -18.43 -6.35
N LEU A 24 17.17 -19.76 -6.34
CA LEU A 24 15.95 -20.56 -6.17
C LEU A 24 15.13 -20.18 -4.93
N PRO A 25 15.73 -19.91 -3.74
CA PRO A 25 14.97 -19.45 -2.58
C PRO A 25 14.21 -18.14 -2.83
N VAL A 26 14.79 -17.23 -3.60
CA VAL A 26 14.17 -15.95 -3.97
C VAL A 26 13.01 -16.17 -4.92
N ILE A 27 13.19 -17.02 -5.94
CA ILE A 27 12.12 -17.38 -6.89
C ILE A 27 10.93 -17.99 -6.15
N LEU A 28 11.17 -18.95 -5.24
CA LEU A 28 10.10 -19.57 -4.45
C LEU A 28 9.36 -18.55 -3.59
N LEU A 29 10.08 -17.61 -2.96
CA LEU A 29 9.49 -16.55 -2.17
C LEU A 29 8.63 -15.61 -3.02
N ILE A 30 9.08 -15.23 -4.22
CA ILE A 30 8.29 -14.43 -5.17
C ILE A 30 7.03 -15.19 -5.58
N CYS A 31 7.12 -16.49 -5.87
CA CYS A 31 5.94 -17.31 -6.18
C CYS A 31 4.91 -17.31 -5.04
N ILE A 32 5.35 -17.44 -3.79
CA ILE A 32 4.48 -17.37 -2.61
C ILE A 32 3.84 -15.99 -2.49
N TYR A 33 4.63 -14.92 -2.63
CA TYR A 33 4.11 -13.54 -2.57
C TYR A 33 3.15 -13.23 -3.69
N MET A 34 3.40 -13.75 -4.89
CA MET A 34 2.50 -13.62 -6.03
C MET A 34 1.15 -14.28 -5.74
N PHE A 35 1.15 -15.50 -5.20
CA PHE A 35 -0.09 -16.20 -4.87
C PHE A 35 -0.86 -15.49 -3.75
N VAL A 36 -0.18 -15.20 -2.63
CA VAL A 36 -0.80 -14.52 -1.48
C VAL A 36 -1.28 -13.12 -1.86
N GLY A 37 -0.47 -12.38 -2.62
CA GLY A 37 -0.76 -11.03 -3.07
C GLY A 37 -1.94 -11.00 -4.03
N LEU A 38 -1.99 -11.89 -5.03
CA LEU A 38 -3.09 -11.95 -5.98
C LEU A 38 -4.40 -12.35 -5.28
N PHE A 39 -4.37 -13.40 -4.46
CA PHE A 39 -5.54 -13.86 -3.72
C PHE A 39 -6.02 -12.79 -2.71
N GLY A 40 -5.11 -12.29 -1.87
CA GLY A 40 -5.43 -11.33 -0.82
C GLY A 40 -5.96 -10.01 -1.35
N ASN A 41 -5.29 -9.43 -2.35
CA ASN A 41 -5.73 -8.15 -2.90
C ASN A 41 -7.00 -8.28 -3.75
N SER A 42 -7.20 -9.40 -4.44
CA SER A 42 -8.47 -9.67 -5.14
C SER A 42 -9.63 -9.80 -4.14
N LEU A 43 -9.41 -10.48 -3.00
CA LEU A 43 -10.39 -10.57 -1.93
C LEU A 43 -10.71 -9.19 -1.33
N VAL A 44 -9.69 -8.35 -1.12
CA VAL A 44 -9.89 -6.96 -0.65
C VAL A 44 -10.73 -6.17 -1.66
N ALA A 45 -10.38 -6.22 -2.95
CA ALA A 45 -11.11 -5.52 -4.00
C ALA A 45 -12.56 -5.99 -4.09
N TYR A 46 -12.79 -7.31 -4.07
CA TYR A 46 -14.12 -7.92 -4.05
C TYR A 46 -14.93 -7.51 -2.81
N TYR A 47 -14.35 -7.66 -1.62
CA TYR A 47 -15.02 -7.36 -0.37
C TYR A 47 -15.43 -5.88 -0.29
N TYR A 48 -14.52 -4.99 -0.68
CA TYR A 48 -14.84 -3.56 -0.74
C TYR A 48 -15.93 -3.31 -1.79
N GLY A 49 -15.79 -3.83 -3.00
CA GLY A 49 -16.77 -3.68 -4.08
C GLY A 49 -18.20 -4.10 -3.71
N CYS A 50 -18.35 -5.19 -2.97
CA CYS A 50 -19.67 -5.78 -2.67
C CYS A 50 -20.26 -5.34 -1.33
N PHE A 51 -19.45 -5.15 -0.29
CA PHE A 51 -19.96 -5.06 1.09
C PHE A 51 -19.66 -3.73 1.79
N VAL A 52 -18.70 -2.95 1.30
CA VAL A 52 -18.26 -1.73 2.00
C VAL A 52 -18.90 -0.48 1.39
N LYS A 53 -19.61 0.29 2.22
CA LYS A 53 -20.16 1.59 1.80
C LYS A 53 -19.03 2.52 1.34
N PRO A 54 -19.18 3.25 0.22
CA PRO A 54 -18.16 4.16 -0.25
C PRO A 54 -17.75 5.17 0.83
N SER A 55 -16.47 5.49 0.87
CA SER A 55 -15.86 6.50 1.74
C SER A 55 -14.53 6.96 1.13
N PRO A 56 -13.89 8.04 1.60
CA PRO A 56 -12.53 8.39 1.15
C PRO A 56 -11.54 7.23 1.31
N SER A 57 -11.56 6.57 2.48
CA SER A 57 -10.67 5.44 2.78
C SER A 57 -10.94 4.23 1.91
N TYR A 58 -12.20 3.98 1.54
CA TYR A 58 -12.58 2.94 0.59
C TYR A 58 -11.81 3.08 -0.73
N TYR A 59 -11.79 4.28 -1.31
CA TYR A 59 -11.15 4.48 -2.61
C TYR A 59 -9.63 4.28 -2.54
N PHE A 60 -8.99 4.71 -1.46
CA PHE A 60 -7.56 4.45 -1.27
C PHE A 60 -7.24 2.97 -1.13
N ILE A 61 -8.06 2.21 -0.39
CA ILE A 61 -7.84 0.78 -0.18
C ILE A 61 -8.04 0.00 -1.50
N VAL A 62 -9.06 0.35 -2.27
CA VAL A 62 -9.28 -0.25 -3.60
C VAL A 62 -8.13 0.11 -4.56
N ALA A 63 -7.65 1.36 -4.54
CA ALA A 63 -6.51 1.77 -5.36
C ALA A 63 -5.22 0.98 -5.01
N MET A 64 -4.92 0.81 -3.72
CA MET A 64 -3.80 -0.03 -3.26
C MET A 64 -3.93 -1.46 -3.77
N ALA A 65 -5.11 -2.08 -3.60
CA ALA A 65 -5.35 -3.44 -4.06
C ALA A 65 -5.13 -3.59 -5.58
N ILE A 66 -5.53 -2.59 -6.38
CA ILE A 66 -5.30 -2.59 -7.84
C ILE A 66 -3.80 -2.54 -8.14
N TYR A 67 -3.03 -1.65 -7.51
CA TYR A 67 -1.58 -1.56 -7.74
C TYR A 67 -0.85 -2.84 -7.32
N ASP A 68 -1.26 -3.47 -6.23
CA ASP A 68 -0.67 -4.73 -5.78
C ASP A 68 -1.04 -5.90 -6.71
N ILE A 69 -2.26 -5.93 -7.26
CA ILE A 69 -2.64 -6.92 -8.30
C ILE A 69 -1.81 -6.71 -9.57
N ILE A 70 -1.59 -5.47 -10.01
CA ILE A 70 -0.74 -5.17 -11.17
C ILE A 70 0.68 -5.68 -10.93
N LEU A 71 1.24 -5.49 -9.73
CA LEU A 71 2.55 -6.03 -9.35
C LEU A 71 2.56 -7.56 -9.41
N CYS A 72 1.55 -8.22 -8.84
CA CYS A 72 1.46 -9.68 -8.83
C CYS A 72 1.29 -10.27 -10.23
N CYS A 73 0.53 -9.61 -11.11
CA CYS A 73 0.22 -10.13 -12.45
C CYS A 73 1.29 -9.82 -13.50
N VAL A 74 2.05 -8.73 -13.33
CA VAL A 74 2.99 -8.26 -14.36
C VAL A 74 4.43 -8.28 -13.86
N SER A 75 4.71 -7.62 -12.74
CA SER A 75 6.09 -7.50 -12.23
C SER A 75 6.62 -8.84 -11.75
N MET A 76 5.91 -9.55 -10.85
CA MET A 76 6.40 -10.78 -10.25
C MET A 76 6.71 -11.90 -11.28
N PRO A 77 5.87 -12.16 -12.30
CA PRO A 77 6.21 -13.12 -13.35
C PRO A 77 7.45 -12.71 -14.15
N LEU A 78 7.59 -11.43 -14.47
CA LEU A 78 8.74 -10.91 -15.21
C LEU A 78 10.02 -10.92 -14.37
N GLU A 79 9.95 -10.68 -13.05
CA GLU A 79 11.07 -10.88 -12.12
C GLU A 79 11.49 -12.35 -12.04
N ILE A 80 10.54 -13.29 -12.03
CA ILE A 80 10.87 -14.72 -12.09
C ILE A 80 11.61 -15.05 -13.41
N VAL A 81 11.19 -14.46 -14.53
CA VAL A 81 11.89 -14.59 -15.82
C VAL A 81 13.29 -13.97 -15.75
N ASP A 82 13.46 -12.80 -15.13
CA ASP A 82 14.75 -12.12 -14.95
C ASP A 82 15.72 -12.98 -14.11
N LEU A 83 15.22 -13.58 -13.04
CA LEU A 83 15.98 -14.48 -12.18
C LEU A 83 16.30 -15.83 -12.83
N ARG A 84 15.40 -16.36 -13.66
CA ARG A 84 15.61 -17.63 -14.37
C ARG A 84 16.56 -17.48 -15.57
N PHE A 85 16.49 -16.36 -16.27
CA PHE A 85 17.22 -16.10 -17.51
C PHE A 85 18.11 -14.85 -17.38
N SER A 86 18.89 -14.76 -16.31
CA SER A 86 19.67 -13.55 -15.98
C SER A 86 20.70 -13.16 -17.05
N TYR A 87 21.18 -14.11 -17.85
CA TYR A 87 22.06 -13.86 -18.99
C TYR A 87 21.41 -14.09 -20.35
N ASN A 88 20.09 -14.32 -20.40
CA ASN A 88 19.37 -14.56 -21.64
C ASN A 88 17.94 -14.00 -21.58
N PHE A 89 17.79 -12.75 -21.12
CA PHE A 89 16.47 -12.15 -20.96
C PHE A 89 15.76 -12.04 -22.33
N PRO A 90 14.52 -12.52 -22.46
CA PRO A 90 13.96 -12.85 -23.78
C PRO A 90 13.49 -11.64 -24.60
N SER A 91 13.24 -10.48 -23.98
CA SER A 91 12.61 -9.34 -24.67
C SER A 91 12.92 -7.98 -24.06
N ALA A 92 13.40 -7.05 -24.90
CA ALA A 92 13.64 -5.66 -24.50
C ALA A 92 12.36 -4.95 -24.07
N MET A 93 11.23 -5.25 -24.72
CA MET A 93 9.93 -4.71 -24.35
C MET A 93 9.51 -5.22 -22.96
N ALA A 94 9.70 -6.51 -22.68
CA ALA A 94 9.40 -7.07 -21.37
C ALA A 94 10.28 -6.46 -20.26
N CYS A 95 11.56 -6.18 -20.56
CA CYS A 95 12.47 -5.48 -19.64
C CYS A 95 11.96 -4.07 -19.29
N LYS A 96 11.58 -3.30 -20.32
CA LYS A 96 11.03 -1.94 -20.14
C LYS A 96 9.72 -1.96 -19.35
N ILE A 97 8.82 -2.88 -19.66
CA ILE A 97 7.54 -3.07 -18.94
C ILE A 97 7.80 -3.44 -17.48
N LEU A 98 8.68 -4.42 -17.21
CA LEU A 98 9.03 -4.86 -15.87
C LEU A 98 9.48 -3.69 -15.00
N ARG A 99 10.48 -2.95 -15.48
CA ARG A 99 11.07 -1.83 -14.73
C ARG A 99 10.08 -0.69 -14.59
N PHE A 100 9.34 -0.33 -15.65
CA PHE A 100 8.28 0.68 -15.58
C PHE A 100 7.21 0.35 -14.51
N VAL A 101 6.68 -0.88 -14.52
CA VAL A 101 5.66 -1.30 -13.57
C VAL A 101 6.19 -1.27 -12.14
N ASN A 102 7.45 -1.69 -11.92
CA ASN A 102 8.10 -1.59 -10.61
C ASN A 102 8.16 -0.15 -10.09
N TYR A 103 8.66 0.80 -10.90
CA TYR A 103 8.73 2.21 -10.50
C TYR A 103 7.35 2.83 -10.30
N PHE A 104 6.41 2.55 -11.22
CA PHE A 104 5.05 3.08 -11.17
C PHE A 104 4.32 2.61 -9.92
N SER A 105 4.21 1.30 -9.70
CA SER A 105 3.44 0.74 -8.60
C SER A 105 4.07 1.04 -7.25
N SER A 106 5.41 0.99 -7.13
CA SER A 106 6.09 1.35 -5.87
C SER A 106 5.83 2.81 -5.47
N THR A 107 5.94 3.73 -6.43
CA THR A 107 5.66 5.16 -6.20
C THR A 107 4.19 5.41 -5.89
N ALA A 108 3.28 4.82 -6.69
CA ALA A 108 1.84 5.00 -6.52
C ALA A 108 1.36 4.48 -5.16
N SER A 109 1.76 3.27 -4.78
CA SER A 109 1.41 2.69 -3.48
C SER A 109 1.98 3.50 -2.31
N GLY A 110 3.24 3.95 -2.40
CA GLY A 110 3.84 4.82 -1.38
C GLY A 110 3.08 6.14 -1.18
N LEU A 111 2.73 6.81 -2.28
CA LEU A 111 1.96 8.06 -2.24
C LEU A 111 0.53 7.85 -1.72
N VAL A 112 -0.12 6.75 -2.11
CA VAL A 112 -1.46 6.41 -1.59
C VAL A 112 -1.41 6.12 -0.09
N LEU A 113 -0.38 5.42 0.42
CA LEU A 113 -0.20 5.21 1.85
C LEU A 113 -0.10 6.54 2.62
N ILE A 114 0.58 7.54 2.06
CA ILE A 114 0.65 8.88 2.65
C ILE A 114 -0.74 9.53 2.66
N ALA A 115 -1.49 9.43 1.55
CA ALA A 115 -2.85 9.97 1.48
C ALA A 115 -3.78 9.30 2.50
N VAL A 116 -3.66 7.98 2.70
CA VAL A 116 -4.35 7.24 3.77
C VAL A 116 -3.95 7.80 5.14
N ALA A 117 -2.66 7.96 5.42
CA ALA A 117 -2.18 8.51 6.68
C ALA A 117 -2.71 9.92 6.94
N VAL A 118 -2.78 10.78 5.91
CA VAL A 118 -3.35 12.13 6.00
C VAL A 118 -4.86 12.09 6.29
N ASP A 119 -5.62 11.23 5.60
CA ASP A 119 -7.04 11.03 5.87
C ASP A 119 -7.28 10.57 7.32
N ARG A 120 -6.47 9.64 7.83
CA ARG A 120 -6.52 9.19 9.23
C ARG A 120 -6.13 10.30 10.20
N TYR A 121 -5.07 11.04 9.91
CA TYR A 121 -4.61 12.16 10.73
C TYR A 121 -5.71 13.21 10.88
N ARG A 122 -6.38 13.61 9.80
CA ARG A 122 -7.49 14.59 9.86
C ARG A 122 -8.64 14.10 10.72
N LYS A 123 -9.04 12.84 10.57
CA LYS A 123 -10.15 12.23 11.34
C LYS A 123 -9.85 12.14 12.83
N VAL A 124 -8.61 11.84 13.21
CA VAL A 124 -8.21 11.62 14.62
C VAL A 124 -7.74 12.91 15.29
N CYS A 125 -6.89 13.67 14.63
CA CYS A 125 -6.23 14.84 15.22
C CYS A 125 -7.01 16.14 15.01
N GLN A 126 -7.89 16.20 14.00
CA GLN A 126 -8.61 17.42 13.62
C GLN A 126 -10.12 17.14 13.37
N PRO A 127 -10.86 16.57 14.35
CA PRO A 127 -12.23 16.13 14.14
C PRO A 127 -13.22 17.25 13.77
N PHE A 128 -12.95 18.49 14.19
CA PHE A 128 -13.81 19.65 13.91
C PHE A 128 -13.47 20.39 12.62
N LYS A 129 -12.39 20.01 11.93
CA LYS A 129 -12.06 20.58 10.62
C LYS A 129 -12.83 19.86 9.52
N THR A 130 -12.94 20.50 8.36
CA THR A 130 -13.49 19.87 7.15
C THR A 130 -12.77 18.55 6.89
N GLN A 131 -13.53 17.48 6.64
CA GLN A 131 -12.99 16.15 6.38
C GLN A 131 -12.84 15.93 4.87
N MET A 132 -12.00 14.96 4.49
CA MET A 132 -11.85 14.60 3.09
C MET A 132 -13.18 14.09 2.52
N THR A 133 -13.58 14.60 1.36
CA THR A 133 -14.75 14.12 0.64
C THR A 133 -14.38 12.98 -0.31
N MET A 134 -15.38 12.23 -0.80
CA MET A 134 -15.15 11.20 -1.81
C MET A 134 -14.57 11.77 -3.10
N THR A 135 -15.09 12.91 -3.55
CA THR A 135 -14.60 13.59 -4.75
C THR A 135 -13.14 14.00 -4.60
N THR A 136 -12.79 14.58 -3.44
CA THR A 136 -11.39 14.91 -3.13
C THR A 136 -10.51 13.66 -3.13
N ALA A 137 -10.96 12.54 -2.56
CA ALA A 137 -10.18 11.30 -2.56
C ALA A 137 -9.91 10.77 -3.98
N LYS A 138 -10.93 10.77 -4.84
CA LYS A 138 -10.78 10.37 -6.25
C LYS A 138 -9.81 11.27 -7.02
N ILE A 139 -9.91 12.59 -6.82
CA ILE A 139 -8.99 13.57 -7.43
C ILE A 139 -7.56 13.33 -6.95
N ILE A 140 -7.37 13.11 -5.64
CA ILE A 140 -6.05 12.78 -5.08
C ILE A 140 -5.51 11.52 -5.72
N ILE A 141 -6.28 10.43 -5.79
CA ILE A 141 -5.84 9.17 -6.41
C ILE A 141 -5.43 9.38 -7.86
N GLY A 142 -6.23 10.11 -8.65
CA GLY A 142 -5.90 10.44 -10.03
C GLY A 142 -4.61 11.26 -10.14
N GLY A 143 -4.43 12.27 -9.29
CA GLY A 143 -3.22 13.08 -9.23
C GLY A 143 -1.98 12.28 -8.83
N LEU A 144 -2.09 11.39 -7.84
CA LEU A 144 -1.00 10.52 -7.41
C LEU A 144 -0.65 9.49 -8.48
N CYS A 145 -1.64 8.93 -9.17
CA CYS A 145 -1.44 8.04 -10.31
C CYS A 145 -0.67 8.75 -11.42
N PHE A 146 -1.10 9.96 -11.81
CA PHE A 146 -0.41 10.77 -12.81
C PHE A 146 1.03 11.11 -12.39
N ALA A 147 1.23 11.56 -11.14
CA ALA A 147 2.56 11.83 -10.63
C ALA A 147 3.47 10.60 -10.66
N SER A 148 2.92 9.41 -10.38
CA SER A 148 3.65 8.14 -10.43
C SER A 148 4.01 7.74 -11.86
N LEU A 149 3.12 7.99 -12.83
CA LEU A 149 3.42 7.80 -14.26
C LEU A 149 4.54 8.73 -14.72
N CYS A 150 4.47 10.02 -14.35
CA CYS A 150 5.52 11.01 -14.61
C CYS A 150 6.84 10.71 -13.90
N MET A 151 6.85 9.83 -12.90
CA MET A 151 8.08 9.35 -12.29
C MET A 151 8.59 8.07 -12.92
N ALA A 152 7.70 7.17 -13.32
CA ALA A 152 8.08 5.88 -13.91
C ALA A 152 8.47 5.97 -15.39
N TRP A 153 8.00 6.99 -16.14
CA TRP A 153 8.27 7.10 -17.58
C TRP A 153 9.75 7.03 -17.98
N PRO A 154 10.76 7.53 -17.23
CA PRO A 154 12.14 7.43 -17.68
C PRO A 154 12.62 6.00 -17.67
N ALA A 155 12.02 5.12 -16.86
CA ALA A 155 12.33 3.70 -16.85
C ALA A 155 12.18 3.05 -18.24
N LEU A 156 11.22 3.51 -19.04
CA LEU A 156 11.00 3.02 -20.41
C LEU A 156 12.12 3.40 -21.37
N VAL A 157 12.88 4.45 -21.04
CA VAL A 157 13.99 4.96 -21.87
C VAL A 157 15.33 4.47 -21.37
N ILE A 158 15.53 4.38 -20.05
CA ILE A 158 16.84 4.07 -19.46
C ILE A 158 17.12 2.56 -19.33
N TYR A 159 16.10 1.71 -19.31
CA TYR A 159 16.27 0.25 -19.23
C TYR A 159 16.16 -0.39 -20.60
N ASP A 160 17.10 -1.29 -20.91
CA ASP A 160 17.09 -2.08 -22.13
C ASP A 160 17.87 -3.39 -21.93
N ILE A 161 17.84 -4.27 -22.92
CA ILE A 161 18.74 -5.41 -22.96
C ILE A 161 20.14 -4.92 -23.30
N ASN A 162 21.10 -5.24 -22.45
CA ASN A 162 22.51 -4.93 -22.69
C ASN A 162 23.33 -6.21 -22.75
N VAL A 163 24.34 -6.20 -23.62
CA VAL A 163 25.30 -7.30 -23.71
C VAL A 163 26.26 -7.22 -22.53
N VAL A 164 26.42 -8.35 -21.83
CA VAL A 164 27.29 -8.48 -20.66
C VAL A 164 28.28 -9.62 -20.87
N ASN A 165 29.55 -9.39 -20.52
CA ASN A 165 30.55 -10.45 -20.54
C ASN A 165 30.40 -11.28 -19.27
N ILE A 166 30.29 -12.60 -19.42
CA ILE A 166 30.08 -13.49 -18.28
C ILE A 166 31.42 -13.76 -17.60
N SER A 167 31.55 -13.37 -16.33
CA SER A 167 32.80 -13.54 -15.57
C SER A 167 33.25 -15.00 -15.46
N SER A 168 32.29 -15.93 -15.39
CA SER A 168 32.56 -17.38 -15.29
C SER A 168 32.96 -18.02 -16.62
N ALA A 169 32.74 -17.34 -17.76
CA ALA A 169 33.03 -17.85 -19.11
C ALA A 169 33.57 -16.74 -20.02
N PRO A 170 34.90 -16.46 -19.98
CA PRO A 170 35.52 -15.42 -20.79
C PRO A 170 35.29 -15.64 -22.29
N GLY A 171 34.83 -14.62 -23.00
CA GLY A 171 34.50 -14.69 -24.43
C GLY A 171 33.04 -15.10 -24.73
N LEU A 172 32.25 -15.41 -23.69
CA LEU A 172 30.81 -15.64 -23.81
C LEU A 172 30.03 -14.36 -23.42
N ASN A 173 29.14 -13.95 -24.32
CA ASN A 173 28.27 -12.80 -24.15
C ASN A 173 26.86 -13.23 -23.71
N GLY A 174 26.34 -12.61 -22.66
CA GLY A 174 24.95 -12.73 -22.22
C GLY A 174 24.13 -11.46 -22.49
N TYR A 175 22.82 -11.56 -22.31
CA TYR A 175 21.83 -10.50 -22.52
C TYR A 175 21.05 -10.27 -21.22
N ASP A 176 21.28 -9.13 -20.58
CA ASP A 176 20.74 -8.79 -19.25
C ASP A 176 19.80 -7.57 -19.33
N CYS A 177 18.71 -7.60 -18.55
CA CYS A 177 17.76 -6.50 -18.41
C CYS A 177 18.26 -5.45 -17.41
N THR A 178 19.03 -4.48 -17.91
CA THR A 178 19.71 -3.49 -17.06
C THR A 178 19.67 -2.08 -17.66
N THR A 179 20.23 -1.10 -16.95
CA THR A 179 20.30 0.27 -17.45
C THR A 179 21.27 0.37 -18.62
N ILE A 180 20.92 1.18 -19.63
CA ILE A 180 21.77 1.43 -20.80
C ILE A 180 23.17 1.87 -20.38
N ARG A 181 24.20 1.22 -20.92
CA ARG A 181 25.62 1.43 -20.55
C ARG A 181 26.32 2.56 -21.31
N ASN A 182 25.59 3.58 -21.76
CA ASN A 182 26.18 4.74 -22.45
C ASN A 182 26.70 5.77 -21.43
N LYS A 183 27.94 6.25 -21.62
CA LYS A 183 28.57 7.27 -20.78
C LYS A 183 27.76 8.57 -20.71
N GLU A 184 27.09 8.95 -21.78
CA GLU A 184 26.24 10.16 -21.85
C GLU A 184 25.03 10.06 -20.91
N TYR A 185 24.44 8.87 -20.78
CA TYR A 185 23.27 8.62 -19.96
C TYR A 185 23.61 8.30 -18.49
N LYS A 186 24.87 8.01 -18.17
CA LYS A 186 25.30 7.63 -16.81
C LYS A 186 24.95 8.69 -15.77
N VAL A 187 25.19 9.96 -16.09
CA VAL A 187 24.86 11.09 -15.20
C VAL A 187 23.35 11.20 -15.02
N TYR A 188 22.59 11.11 -16.11
CA TYR A 188 21.13 11.13 -16.08
C TYR A 188 20.53 10.01 -15.22
N ILE A 189 20.99 8.76 -15.42
CA ILE A 189 20.54 7.58 -14.66
C ILE A 189 20.86 7.76 -13.16
N THR A 190 22.04 8.28 -12.84
CA THR A 190 22.46 8.53 -11.46
C THR A 190 21.61 9.59 -10.79
N ILE A 191 21.32 10.70 -11.49
CA ILE A 191 20.43 11.76 -11.00
C ILE A 191 19.02 11.20 -10.80
N TYR A 192 18.46 10.49 -11.79
CA TYR A 192 17.13 9.89 -11.72
C TYR A 192 17.00 8.94 -10.51
N ASN A 193 17.92 7.98 -10.38
CA ASN A 193 17.91 7.04 -9.25
C ASN A 193 18.12 7.74 -7.90
N GLY A 194 18.97 8.77 -7.85
CA GLY A 194 19.15 9.61 -6.67
C GLY A 194 17.87 10.33 -6.26
N VAL A 195 17.15 10.92 -7.22
CA VAL A 195 15.86 11.59 -6.98
C VAL A 195 14.81 10.58 -6.50
N CYS A 196 14.70 9.41 -7.13
CA CYS A 196 13.79 8.35 -6.69
C CYS A 196 14.10 7.90 -5.26
N PHE A 197 15.38 7.73 -4.92
CA PHE A 197 15.81 7.35 -3.58
C PHE A 197 15.46 8.43 -2.53
N LEU A 198 15.72 9.71 -2.83
CA LEU A 198 15.34 10.81 -1.94
C LEU A 198 13.84 10.89 -1.70
N ILE A 199 13.02 10.64 -2.73
CA ILE A 199 11.57 10.61 -2.62
C ILE A 199 11.11 9.42 -1.79
N PHE A 200 11.71 8.25 -1.97
CA PHE A 200 11.42 7.10 -1.13
C PHE A 200 11.67 7.41 0.35
N ILE A 201 12.82 8.03 0.68
CA ILE A 201 13.14 8.48 2.05
C ILE A 201 12.14 9.55 2.53
N GLY A 202 11.79 10.51 1.69
CA GLY A 202 10.76 11.52 1.97
C GLY A 202 9.39 10.90 2.27
N CYS A 203 8.99 9.87 1.54
CA CYS A 203 7.74 9.15 1.75
C CYS A 203 7.74 8.41 3.08
N ILE A 204 8.81 7.66 3.38
CA ILE A 204 8.95 6.91 4.63
C ILE A 204 8.98 7.86 5.84
N THR A 205 9.76 8.93 5.79
CA THR A 205 9.83 9.92 6.88
C THR A 205 8.48 10.58 7.12
N THR A 206 7.76 10.98 6.06
CA THR A 206 6.41 11.55 6.17
C THR A 206 5.42 10.57 6.80
N LEU A 207 5.44 9.30 6.38
CA LEU A 207 4.59 8.25 6.96
C LEU A 207 4.88 8.07 8.46
N ILE A 208 6.15 7.95 8.84
CA ILE A 208 6.57 7.79 10.23
C ILE A 208 6.06 8.96 11.08
N VAL A 209 6.29 10.20 10.63
CA VAL A 209 5.84 11.40 11.36
C VAL A 209 4.32 11.42 11.52
N LEU A 210 3.56 11.18 10.45
CA LEU A 210 2.10 11.16 10.52
C LEU A 210 1.57 10.10 11.48
N TYR A 211 2.12 8.88 11.43
CA TYR A 211 1.71 7.81 12.33
C TYR A 211 2.11 8.04 13.79
N ILE A 212 3.28 8.64 14.06
CA ILE A 212 3.66 9.07 15.41
C ILE A 212 2.66 10.09 15.96
N LEU A 213 2.29 11.10 15.16
CA LEU A 213 1.33 12.12 15.57
C LEU A 213 -0.06 11.53 15.86
N ILE A 214 -0.53 10.61 15.00
CA ILE A 214 -1.78 9.86 15.21
C ILE A 214 -1.69 9.06 16.52
N GLY A 215 -0.61 8.32 16.74
CA GLY A 215 -0.39 7.52 17.94
C GLY A 215 -0.41 8.36 19.22
N LYS A 216 0.31 9.49 19.24
CA LYS A 216 0.30 10.43 20.37
C LYS A 216 -1.10 10.95 20.68
N LYS A 217 -1.88 11.32 19.65
CA LYS A 217 -3.25 11.79 19.85
C LYS A 217 -4.17 10.68 20.36
N LEU A 218 -4.06 9.47 19.84
CA LEU A 218 -4.84 8.32 20.30
C LEU A 218 -4.53 7.98 21.77
N CYS A 219 -3.26 8.00 22.18
CA CYS A 219 -2.85 7.79 23.56
C CYS A 219 -3.43 8.86 24.49
N HIS A 220 -3.38 10.13 24.08
CA HIS A 220 -3.98 11.23 24.83
C HIS A 220 -5.51 11.06 24.99
N LEU A 221 -6.20 10.69 23.90
CA LEU A 221 -7.65 10.45 23.93
C LEU A 221 -8.03 9.27 24.85
N LYS A 222 -7.22 8.19 24.87
CA LYS A 222 -7.43 7.07 25.79
C LYS A 222 -7.26 7.48 27.25
N LYS A 223 -6.21 8.26 27.57
CA LYS A 223 -5.98 8.78 28.93
C LYS A 223 -7.14 9.64 29.42
N PHE A 224 -7.59 10.61 28.61
CA PHE A 224 -8.74 11.46 28.95
C PHE A 224 -10.03 10.67 29.18
N ARG A 225 -10.31 9.66 28.34
CA ARG A 225 -11.49 8.80 28.49
C ARG A 225 -11.42 7.98 29.78
N PHE A 226 -10.26 7.45 30.15
CA PHE A 226 -10.07 6.71 31.40
C PHE A 226 -10.31 7.61 32.62
N SER A 227 -9.73 8.82 32.63
CA SER A 227 -9.94 9.79 33.72
C SER A 227 -11.40 10.26 33.83
N ALA A 228 -12.11 10.42 32.71
CA ALA A 228 -13.53 10.79 32.71
C ALA A 228 -14.43 9.66 33.24
N THR A 229 -14.16 8.40 32.86
CA THR A 229 -14.89 7.23 33.36
C THR A 229 -14.64 7.01 34.85
N ALA A 230 -13.40 7.16 35.33
CA ALA A 230 -13.05 7.07 36.75
C ALA A 230 -13.78 8.15 37.58
N ARG A 231 -13.81 9.40 37.10
CA ARG A 231 -14.48 10.51 37.80
C ARG A 231 -16.01 10.37 37.84
N LYS A 232 -16.61 9.70 36.85
CA LYS A 232 -18.06 9.38 36.85
C LYS A 232 -18.42 8.30 37.86
N SER A 233 -17.51 7.34 38.14
CA SER A 233 -17.73 6.31 39.16
C SER A 233 -17.64 6.86 40.59
N SER A 234 -16.82 7.89 40.83
CA SER A 234 -16.67 8.49 42.17
C SER A 234 -17.74 9.53 42.53
N ASN A 235 -18.52 10.03 41.55
CA ASN A 235 -19.61 10.99 41.78
C ASN A 235 -21.00 10.33 41.90
N VAL A 236 -21.08 8.99 41.85
CA VAL A 236 -22.30 8.29 42.24
C VAL A 236 -22.25 8.14 43.76
N ASN A 237 -22.91 9.05 44.48
CA ASN A 237 -23.23 8.84 45.89
C ASN A 237 -24.12 7.60 45.98
N TYR A 238 -23.53 6.46 46.37
CA TYR A 238 -24.27 5.25 46.68
C TYR A 238 -25.01 5.48 48.01
N THR A 239 -26.30 5.83 47.92
CA THR A 239 -27.24 5.56 49.01
C THR A 239 -27.67 4.10 48.89
N PRO A 240 -27.45 3.26 49.92
CA PRO A 240 -27.88 1.87 49.86
C PRO A 240 -29.40 1.81 49.67
N PRO A 241 -29.92 0.98 48.74
CA PRO A 241 -31.36 0.83 48.56
C PRO A 241 -31.95 0.19 49.82
N THR A 242 -32.96 0.84 50.40
CA THR A 242 -33.63 0.39 51.63
C THR A 242 -34.81 -0.55 51.38
N SER A 243 -35.02 -1.02 50.14
CA SER A 243 -36.10 -1.97 49.83
C SER A 243 -35.82 -2.84 48.60
N GLU A 244 -36.29 -4.11 48.64
CA GLU A 244 -36.12 -5.11 47.58
C GLU A 244 -36.75 -4.71 46.23
N SER A 245 -37.71 -3.77 46.20
CA SER A 245 -38.36 -3.31 44.98
C SER A 245 -37.50 -2.35 44.13
N GLU A 246 -36.45 -1.74 44.69
CA GLU A 246 -35.56 -0.82 43.95
C GLU A 246 -34.43 -1.52 43.19
N ILE A 247 -34.15 -2.79 43.52
CA ILE A 247 -33.05 -3.57 42.92
C ILE A 247 -33.41 -3.98 41.49
N ASP A 248 -34.66 -4.39 41.25
CA ASP A 248 -35.13 -4.90 39.96
C ASP A 248 -35.34 -3.79 38.91
N ALA A 249 -35.59 -2.55 39.36
CA ALA A 249 -35.71 -1.37 38.49
C ALA A 249 -34.36 -0.86 37.97
N ASN A 250 -33.29 -1.00 38.77
CA ASN A 250 -31.95 -0.53 38.39
C ASN A 250 -31.24 -1.48 37.43
N PHE A 251 -31.50 -2.79 37.50
CA PHE A 251 -30.90 -3.77 36.60
C PHE A 251 -31.35 -3.58 35.13
N ARG A 252 -32.57 -3.09 34.89
CA ARG A 252 -33.09 -2.81 33.54
C ARG A 252 -32.50 -1.55 32.89
N ARG A 253 -31.85 -0.65 33.64
CA ARG A 253 -31.32 0.63 33.11
C ARG A 253 -29.91 0.56 32.52
N PHE A 254 -29.15 -0.51 32.77
CA PHE A 254 -27.79 -0.65 32.23
C PHE A 254 -27.80 -1.32 30.84
N LYS A 255 -28.11 -0.55 29.79
CA LYS A 255 -27.65 -0.86 28.43
C LYS A 255 -26.39 -0.05 28.11
N PRO A 256 -25.35 -0.65 27.52
CA PRO A 256 -24.13 0.07 27.18
C PRO A 256 -24.44 1.14 26.13
N VAL A 257 -24.08 2.39 26.43
CA VAL A 257 -24.18 3.50 25.48
C VAL A 257 -23.11 3.30 24.39
N VAL A 258 -23.50 2.60 23.34
CA VAL A 258 -22.80 2.58 22.06
C VAL A 258 -23.03 3.94 21.40
N TYR A 259 -22.04 4.82 21.43
CA TYR A 259 -22.09 6.05 20.64
C TYR A 259 -21.92 5.71 19.16
N ALA A 260 -23.05 5.53 18.48
CA ALA A 260 -23.12 5.59 17.03
C ALA A 260 -22.91 7.05 16.57
N LYS A 261 -22.04 7.20 15.58
CA LYS A 261 -21.72 8.45 14.90
C LYS A 261 -22.91 8.86 14.04
N GLN A 262 -23.52 10.02 14.31
CA GLN A 262 -24.47 10.61 13.37
C GLN A 262 -24.22 12.11 13.20
N SER A 263 -23.77 12.46 11.99
CA SER A 263 -23.59 13.82 11.50
C SER A 263 -24.57 13.99 10.35
N LYS A 264 -25.67 14.71 10.56
CA LYS A 264 -26.08 15.92 9.80
C LYS A 264 -27.54 16.28 10.05
N SER A 265 -27.73 17.58 10.31
CA SER A 265 -28.88 18.45 10.02
C SER A 265 -30.29 17.92 10.25
N THR A 266 -31.00 18.46 11.24
CA THR A 266 -32.08 19.46 11.06
C THR A 266 -32.61 19.86 12.45
N PHE A 267 -32.64 21.16 12.72
CA PHE A 267 -33.27 21.75 13.90
C PHE A 267 -34.79 21.78 13.67
N ILE A 268 -35.58 21.01 14.45
CA ILE A 268 -37.00 21.30 14.76
C ILE A 268 -37.30 20.71 16.16
N PRO A 269 -37.84 21.48 17.12
CA PRO A 269 -38.28 20.93 18.40
C PRO A 269 -39.69 20.33 18.24
N LEU A 270 -39.86 19.06 18.56
CA LEU A 270 -41.19 18.47 18.73
C LEU A 270 -41.35 17.99 20.18
N PHE A 271 -41.85 18.92 20.99
CA PHE A 271 -42.61 18.67 22.20
C PHE A 271 -43.95 18.02 21.80
N GLN A 272 -44.21 16.79 22.22
CA GLN A 272 -45.54 16.21 22.46
C GLN A 272 -45.31 15.02 23.42
N ILE A 273 -45.45 15.22 24.73
CA ILE A 273 -46.70 15.05 25.51
C ILE A 273 -47.13 13.58 25.55
N GLU A 274 -47.00 12.99 26.74
CA GLU A 274 -47.68 11.79 27.18
C GLU A 274 -49.18 11.85 26.86
N ARG A 275 -49.75 10.73 26.42
CA ARG A 275 -51.08 10.34 26.91
C ARG A 275 -51.16 8.83 27.10
N ASN A 276 -51.37 8.48 28.37
CA ASN A 276 -51.92 7.22 28.86
C ASN A 276 -53.04 6.67 27.95
N LYS A 277 -52.93 5.39 27.60
CA LYS A 277 -53.87 4.32 27.97
C LYS A 277 -53.24 2.96 27.67
#